data_AF-C7GZ52-F1
#
_entry.id   AF-C7GZ52-F1
#
_cell.length_a   1.000
_cell.length_b   1.000
_cell.length_c   1.000
_cell.angle_alpha   90.00
_cell.angle_beta   90.00
_cell.angle_gamma   90.00
#
_symmetry.space_group_name_H-M   'P 1'
#
loop_
_entity.id
_entity.type
_entity.pdbx_description
1 polymer ?
#
loop_
_entity_poly.entity_id
_entity_poly.type
_entity_poly.pdbx_seq_one_letter_code
_entity_poly.pdbx_strand_id
1 'polypeptide(L)' 'MKRIGITGGIGSGKSLVCSHIRDRGYFVIDADALVADLLEDTDIIKRIGEVLGDDCIKKNKVDKKRYRI' A
#
# COMPACT_ATOMS: atom_id res chain seq x y z
N MET A 1 8.83 -20.31 -7.63
CA MET A 1 9.45 -18.99 -7.40
C MET A 1 9.52 -18.72 -5.91
N LYS A 2 10.64 -18.23 -5.37
CA LYS A 2 10.74 -17.87 -3.94
C LYS A 2 10.16 -16.46 -3.73
N ARG A 3 9.43 -16.25 -2.62
CA ARG A 3 8.87 -14.95 -2.23
C ARG A 3 9.68 -14.40 -1.05
N ILE A 4 10.11 -13.16 -1.14
CA ILE A 4 10.97 -12.50 -0.13
C ILE A 4 10.29 -11.21 0.30
N GLY A 5 10.05 -11.07 1.61
CA GLY A 5 9.52 -9.84 2.20
C GLY A 5 10.65 -8.92 2.65
N ILE A 6 10.59 -7.65 2.25
CA ILE A 6 11.50 -6.60 2.72
C ILE A 6 10.73 -5.71 3.69
N THR A 7 11.22 -5.61 4.93
CA THR A 7 10.58 -4.83 6.01
C THR A 7 11.62 -4.00 6.77
N GLY A 8 11.17 -3.15 7.69
CA GLY A 8 12.01 -2.21 8.44
C GLY A 8 11.30 -0.91 8.77
N GLY A 9 11.81 -0.17 9.76
CA GLY A 9 11.25 1.11 10.20
C GLY A 9 11.34 2.24 9.16
N ILE A 10 10.70 3.37 9.45
CA ILE A 10 10.84 4.59 8.63
C ILE A 10 12.32 5.01 8.60
N GLY A 11 12.83 5.39 7.44
CA GLY A 11 14.24 5.78 7.28
C GLY A 11 15.25 4.63 7.24
N SER A 12 14.83 3.36 7.35
CA SER A 12 15.75 2.22 7.37
C SER A 12 16.36 1.82 6.00
N GLY A 13 16.13 2.62 4.95
CA GLY A 13 16.70 2.37 3.62
C GLY A 13 16.00 1.29 2.78
N LYS A 14 14.79 0.82 3.14
CA LYS A 14 14.05 -0.21 2.37
C LYS A 14 13.92 0.14 0.88
N SER A 15 13.50 1.37 0.57
CA SER A 15 13.31 1.81 -0.82
C SER A 15 14.61 1.77 -1.62
N LEU A 16 15.75 2.08 -0.99
CA LEU A 16 17.07 1.96 -1.60
C LEU A 16 17.41 0.50 -1.91
N VAL A 17 17.19 -0.41 -0.95
CA VAL A 17 17.41 -1.85 -1.14
C VAL A 17 16.50 -2.40 -2.23
N CYS A 18 15.21 -2.04 -2.23
CA CYS A 18 14.27 -2.42 -3.28
C CYS A 18 14.70 -1.94 -4.66
N SER A 19 15.19 -0.70 -4.80
CA SER A 19 15.73 -0.19 -6.06
C SER A 19 16.90 -1.04 -6.56
N HIS A 20 17.87 -1.31 -5.68
CA HIS A 20 19.05 -2.11 -6.02
C HIS A 20 18.73 -3.55 -6.45
N ILE A 21 17.63 -4.11 -5.91
CA ILE A 21 17.11 -5.42 -6.31
C ILE A 21 16.43 -5.33 -7.68
N ARG A 22 15.64 -4.29 -7.95
CA ARG A 22 15.05 -4.03 -9.28
C ARG A 22 16.12 -3.87 -10.35
N ASP A 23 17.17 -3.10 -10.06
CA ASP A 23 18.28 -2.83 -11.00
C ASP A 23 19.06 -4.10 -11.38
N ARG A 24 18.98 -5.16 -10.55
CA ARG A 24 19.53 -6.49 -10.84
C ARG A 24 18.61 -7.37 -11.69
N GLY A 25 17.47 -6.85 -12.14
CA GLY A 25 16.51 -7.58 -12.96
C GLY A 25 15.52 -8.44 -12.17
N TYR A 26 15.44 -8.28 -10.85
CA TYR A 26 14.42 -8.97 -10.05
C TYR A 26 13.12 -8.21 -10.03
N PHE A 27 12.02 -8.94 -10.08
CA PHE A 27 10.69 -8.38 -9.88
C PHE A 27 10.50 -7.96 -8.43
N VAL A 28 10.14 -6.70 -8.21
CA VAL A 28 9.89 -6.14 -6.87
C VAL A 28 8.52 -5.50 -6.83
N ILE A 29 7.68 -6.00 -5.94
CA ILE A 29 6.36 -5.46 -5.65
C ILE A 29 6.51 -4.40 -4.55
N ASP A 30 6.00 -3.20 -4.78
CA ASP A 30 5.88 -2.16 -3.78
C ASP A 30 4.46 -2.16 -3.20
N ALA A 31 4.31 -2.58 -1.94
CA ALA A 31 3.00 -2.68 -1.30
C ALA A 31 2.37 -1.30 -1.06
N ASP A 32 3.19 -0.30 -0.71
CA ASP A 32 2.69 1.04 -0.40
C ASP A 32 2.14 1.71 -1.67
N ALA A 33 2.84 1.54 -2.80
CA ALA A 33 2.37 2.03 -4.09
C ALA A 33 1.08 1.31 -4.55
N LEU A 34 1.04 -0.03 -4.44
CA LEU A 34 -0.17 -0.79 -4.80
C LEU A 34 -1.40 -0.37 -3.98
N VAL A 35 -1.22 -0.14 -2.68
CA VAL A 35 -2.32 0.35 -1.83
C VAL A 35 -2.76 1.75 -2.24
N ALA A 36 -1.84 2.63 -2.64
CA ALA A 36 -2.21 3.94 -3.15
C ALA A 36 -3.09 3.84 -4.39
N ASP A 37 -2.70 3.01 -5.37
CA ASP A 37 -3.46 2.79 -6.61
C ASP A 37 -4.83 2.16 -6.33
N LEU A 38 -4.89 1.13 -5.47
CA LEU A 38 -6.15 0.47 -5.10
C LEU A 38 -7.15 1.41 -4.44
N LEU A 39 -6.68 2.45 -3.75
CA LEU A 39 -7.53 3.42 -3.08
C LEU A 39 -8.05 4.53 -4.00
N GLU A 40 -7.76 4.45 -5.30
CA GLU A 40 -8.41 5.27 -6.33
C GLU A 40 -9.64 4.58 -6.95
N ASP A 41 -9.74 3.25 -6.78
CA ASP A 41 -10.87 2.46 -7.28
C ASP A 41 -12.10 2.62 -6.39
N THR A 42 -13.19 3.13 -6.96
CA THR A 42 -14.44 3.38 -6.26
C THR A 42 -15.08 2.14 -5.67
N ASP A 43 -14.95 0.99 -6.33
CA ASP A 43 -15.50 -0.28 -5.84
C ASP A 43 -14.69 -0.79 -4.64
N ILE A 44 -13.37 -0.60 -4.67
CA ILE A 44 -12.51 -0.90 -3.53
C ILE A 44 -12.82 0.03 -2.35
N ILE A 45 -12.93 1.34 -2.59
CA ILE A 45 -13.30 2.33 -1.56
C ILE A 45 -14.65 1.95 -0.93
N LYS A 46 -15.65 1.61 -1.75
CA LYS A 46 -16.98 1.19 -1.26
C LYS A 46 -16.90 -0.05 -0.39
N ARG A 47 -16.17 -1.09 -0.83
CA ARG A 47 -15.98 -2.33 -0.04
C ARG A 47 -15.26 -2.06 1.28
N ILE A 48 -14.33 -1.11 1.31
CA ILE A 48 -13.68 -0.68 2.55
C ILE A 48 -14.70 -0.02 3.50
N GLY A 49 -15.60 0.83 2.98
CA GLY A 49 -16.70 1.42 3.76
C GLY A 49 -17.68 0.39 4.31
N GLU A 50 -18.02 -0.63 3.52
CA GLU A 50 -18.90 -1.72 3.96
C GLU A 50 -18.32 -2.53 5.13
N VAL A 51 -16.98 -2.65 5.20
CA VAL A 51 -16.28 -3.45 6.22
C VAL A 51 -15.88 -2.61 7.43
N LEU A 52 -15.40 -1.37 7.23
CA LEU A 52 -14.85 -0.51 8.28
C LEU A 52 -15.83 0.59 8.74
N GLY A 53 -16.95 0.77 8.05
CA GLY A 53 -17.91 1.85 8.26
C GLY A 53 -17.69 3.03 7.30
N ASP A 54 -18.79 3.64 6.84
CA ASP A 54 -18.74 4.79 5.91
C ASP A 54 -18.05 6.03 6.49
N ASP A 55 -17.88 6.07 7.82
CA ASP A 55 -17.18 7.13 8.53
C ASP A 55 -15.66 7.15 8.25
N CYS A 56 -15.14 6.09 7.58
CA CYS A 56 -13.80 6.02 7.03
C CYS A 56 -13.67 6.63 5.62
N ILE A 57 -14.76 7.02 4.96
CA ILE A 57 -14.75 7.60 3.61
C ILE A 57 -15.06 9.10 3.65
N LYS A 58 -14.20 9.92 3.05
CA LYS A 58 -14.40 11.37 2.87
C LYS A 58 -14.18 11.77 1.43
N LYS A 59 -15.19 12.39 0.80
CA LYS A 59 -15.12 12.85 -0.60
C LYS A 59 -14.66 11.75 -1.57
N ASN A 60 -15.21 10.53 -1.44
CA ASN A 60 -14.80 9.34 -2.19
C ASN A 60 -13.31 8.97 -2.03
N LYS A 61 -12.71 9.24 -0.87
CA LYS A 61 -11.36 8.79 -0.51
C LYS A 61 -11.36 8.18 0.88
N VAL A 62 -10.56 7.14 1.06
CA VAL A 62 -10.37 6.53 2.38
C VAL A 62 -9.53 7.43 3.28
N ASP A 63 -10.03 7.71 4.48
CA ASP A 63 -9.33 8.46 5.52
C ASP A 63 -8.39 7.53 6.32
N LYS A 64 -7.16 7.39 5.82
CA LYS A 64 -6.08 6.57 6.42
C LYS A 64 -5.66 6.99 7.85
N LYS A 65 -6.11 8.14 8.35
CA LYS A 65 -5.74 8.58 9.71
C LYS A 65 -6.67 8.01 10.77
N ARG A 66 -7.91 7.69 10.38
CA ARG A 66 -8.95 7.27 11.31
C ARG A 66 -8.80 5.82 11.75
N TYR A 67 -8.46 4.97 10.79
CA TYR A 67 -8.05 3.60 10.99
C TYR A 67 -6.58 3.60 10.57
N ARG A 68 -5.67 3.19 11.45
CA ARG A 68 -4.22 3.22 11.16
C ARG A 68 -3.86 2.12 10.14
N ILE A 69 -4.27 2.32 8.88
CA ILE A 69 -4.04 1.47 7.71
C ILE A 69 -2.98 2.08 6.79
#